data_AF-A0A7Y8WQR5-F1
#
_entry.id   AF-A0A7Y8WQR5-F1
#
_cell.length_a   1.000
_cell.length_b   1.000
_cell.length_c   1.000
_cell.angle_alpha   90.00
_cell.angle_beta   90.00
_cell.angle_gamma   90.00
#
_symmetry.space_group_name_H-M   'P 1'
#
loop_
_entity.id
_entity.type
_entity.pdbx_description
1 polymer ?
#
loop_
_entity_poly.entity_id
_entity_poly.type
_entity_poly.pdbx_seq_one_letter_code
_entity_poly.pdbx_strand_id
1 'polypeptide(L)'
;MDSKKKYLLVIMLLPWLTVPFLGKKAIKRFSITSLFIGLVVGAQSVYAHKKGWWRVYPQLFPNMISELPFIIGPFYVGAIWILKFTYGKFLRYTLLNLGVDTFHIYIFAVWLRRMGIASLIRLKNYQGLLLFSVNAFIMYGFQRLIDKKVNPEKPKSLIKRILS
;
A
#
# COMPACT_ATOMS: atom_id res chain seq x y z
N MET A 1 21.32 -9.61 -15.70
CA MET A 1 20.59 -9.01 -14.55
C MET A 1 20.64 -9.99 -13.38
N ASP A 2 21.12 -9.54 -12.21
CA ASP A 2 21.17 -10.32 -10.96
C ASP A 2 19.81 -10.96 -10.63
N SER A 3 19.81 -12.20 -10.12
CA SER A 3 18.60 -12.98 -9.83
C SER A 3 17.66 -12.24 -8.88
N LYS A 4 18.19 -11.50 -7.91
CA LYS A 4 17.38 -10.69 -6.98
C LYS A 4 16.68 -9.52 -7.66
N LYS A 5 17.33 -8.89 -8.66
CA LYS A 5 16.72 -7.84 -9.48
C LYS A 5 15.59 -8.37 -10.36
N LYS A 6 15.72 -9.60 -10.88
CA LYS A 6 14.62 -10.29 -11.59
C LYS A 6 13.40 -10.47 -10.68
N TYR A 7 13.60 -10.94 -9.45
CA TYR A 7 12.50 -11.07 -8.49
C TYR A 7 11.82 -9.74 -8.16
N LEU A 8 12.59 -8.66 -7.96
CA LEU A 8 12.01 -7.32 -7.77
C LEU A 8 11.16 -6.86 -8.95
N LEU A 9 11.63 -7.12 -10.17
CA LEU A 9 10.90 -6.77 -11.39
C LEU A 9 9.59 -7.57 -11.50
N VAL A 10 9.61 -8.85 -11.14
CA VAL A 10 8.39 -9.67 -11.06
C VAL A 10 7.45 -9.12 -9.98
N ILE A 11 7.93 -8.81 -8.78
CA ILE A 11 7.10 -8.24 -7.71
C ILE A 11 6.47 -6.91 -8.16
N MET A 12 7.21 -6.09 -8.91
CA MET A 12 6.72 -4.82 -9.43
C MET A 12 5.63 -5.01 -10.48
N LEU A 13 5.83 -5.92 -11.44
CA LEU A 13 4.98 -6.05 -12.63
C LEU A 13 3.80 -7.01 -12.44
N LEU A 14 3.94 -8.05 -11.63
CA LEU A 14 2.91 -9.07 -11.44
C LEU A 14 1.54 -8.47 -11.03
N PRO A 15 1.45 -7.49 -10.10
CA PRO A 15 0.17 -6.87 -9.77
C PRO A 15 -0.49 -6.18 -10.96
N TRP A 16 0.29 -5.63 -11.91
CA TRP A 16 -0.26 -4.91 -13.06
C TRP A 16 -1.09 -5.79 -13.99
N LEU A 17 -0.82 -7.10 -14.01
CA LEU A 17 -1.65 -8.06 -14.75
C LEU A 17 -3.09 -8.08 -14.25
N THR A 18 -3.35 -7.63 -13.01
CA THR A 18 -4.70 -7.55 -12.45
C THR A 18 -5.43 -6.25 -12.81
N VAL A 19 -4.72 -5.23 -13.31
CA VAL A 19 -5.28 -3.88 -13.56
C VAL A 19 -6.42 -3.89 -14.58
N PRO A 20 -6.39 -4.68 -15.68
CA PRO A 20 -7.53 -4.78 -16.60
C PRO A 20 -8.84 -5.18 -15.91
N PHE A 21 -8.79 -5.98 -14.84
CA PHE A 21 -9.97 -6.42 -14.08
C PHE A 21 -10.48 -5.38 -13.07
N LEU A 22 -9.75 -4.28 -12.84
CA LEU A 22 -10.21 -3.19 -11.97
C LEU A 22 -11.40 -2.44 -12.57
N GLY A 23 -11.43 -2.30 -13.89
CA GLY A 23 -12.44 -1.52 -14.60
C GLY A 23 -12.19 -0.01 -14.53
N LYS A 24 -12.51 0.69 -15.62
CA LYS A 24 -12.17 2.12 -15.83
C LYS A 24 -12.67 3.05 -14.72
N LYS A 25 -13.86 2.78 -14.17
CA LYS A 25 -14.47 3.60 -13.10
C LYS A 25 -13.66 3.55 -11.80
N ALA A 26 -13.19 2.36 -11.40
CA ALA A 26 -12.41 2.20 -10.17
C ALA A 26 -11.03 2.84 -10.30
N ILE A 27 -10.35 2.63 -11.44
CA ILE A 27 -9.06 3.26 -11.74
C ILE A 27 -9.20 4.78 -11.64
N LYS A 28 -10.14 5.39 -12.37
CA LYS A 28 -10.35 6.85 -12.35
C LYS A 28 -10.64 7.39 -10.94
N ARG A 29 -11.41 6.66 -10.14
CA ARG A 29 -11.82 7.11 -8.80
C ARG A 29 -10.70 7.00 -7.76
N PHE A 30 -9.89 5.93 -7.81
CA PHE A 30 -8.97 5.59 -6.72
C PHE A 30 -7.49 5.82 -7.07
N SER A 31 -7.13 6.04 -8.34
CA SER A 31 -5.74 6.24 -8.75
C SER A 31 -5.07 7.42 -8.04
N ILE A 32 -5.74 8.56 -7.86
CA ILE A 32 -5.15 9.73 -7.19
C ILE A 32 -4.80 9.40 -5.73
N THR A 33 -5.70 8.73 -5.01
CA THR A 33 -5.43 8.27 -3.64
C THR A 33 -4.30 7.26 -3.59
N SER A 34 -4.27 6.35 -4.56
CA SER A 34 -3.22 5.35 -4.67
C SER A 34 -1.85 5.98 -4.93
N LEU A 35 -1.77 7.03 -5.75
CA LEU A 35 -0.53 7.80 -5.94
C LEU A 35 -0.13 8.52 -4.67
N PHE A 36 -1.09 9.20 -4.02
CA PHE A 36 -0.85 9.92 -2.78
C PHE A 36 -0.29 9.02 -1.67
N ILE A 37 -0.92 7.87 -1.42
CA ILE A 37 -0.42 6.95 -0.38
C ILE A 37 0.94 6.37 -0.77
N GLY A 38 1.19 6.14 -2.07
CA GLY A 38 2.50 5.75 -2.57
C GLY A 38 3.60 6.78 -2.25
N LEU A 39 3.29 8.08 -2.36
CA LEU A 39 4.21 9.15 -1.96
C LEU A 39 4.45 9.18 -0.45
N VAL A 40 3.41 8.98 0.37
CA VAL A 40 3.54 8.89 1.83
C VAL A 40 4.46 7.74 2.22
N VAL A 41 4.27 6.56 1.62
CA VAL A 41 5.13 5.38 1.85
C VAL A 41 6.54 5.62 1.32
N GLY A 42 6.71 6.33 0.21
CA GLY A 42 8.02 6.73 -0.31
C GLY A 42 8.78 7.63 0.68
N ALA A 43 8.12 8.66 1.22
CA ALA A 43 8.70 9.53 2.24
C ALA A 43 9.05 8.76 3.53
N GLN A 44 8.17 7.86 3.97
CA GLN A 44 8.44 6.96 5.08
C GLN A 44 9.63 6.04 4.81
N SER A 45 9.80 5.56 3.58
CA SER A 45 10.93 4.70 3.20
C SER A 45 12.26 5.45 3.32
N VAL A 46 12.31 6.72 2.93
CA VAL A 46 13.49 7.57 3.13
C VAL A 46 13.81 7.73 4.62
N TYR A 47 12.79 7.96 5.45
CA TYR A 47 12.97 8.07 6.90
C TYR A 47 13.41 6.73 7.53
N ALA A 48 12.78 5.63 7.13
CA ALA A 48 13.07 4.28 7.57
C ALA A 48 14.51 3.88 7.23
N HIS A 49 15.00 4.25 6.05
CA HIS A 49 16.40 4.03 5.66
C HIS A 49 17.36 4.76 6.60
N LYS A 50 17.09 6.04 6.92
CA LYS A 50 17.90 6.81 7.89
C LYS A 50 17.89 6.21 9.29
N LYS A 51 16.77 5.64 9.72
CA LYS A 51 16.62 4.99 11.04
C LYS A 51 17.03 3.53 11.07
N GLY A 52 17.32 2.92 9.92
CA GLY A 52 17.61 1.49 9.80
C GLY A 52 16.43 0.59 10.21
N TRP A 53 15.20 1.03 9.97
CA TRP A 53 14.00 0.26 10.33
C TRP A 53 13.91 -1.04 9.55
N TRP A 54 14.14 -0.95 8.24
CA TRP A 54 14.23 -2.07 7.31
C TRP A 54 15.19 -1.72 6.18
N ARG A 55 15.53 -2.71 5.38
CA ARG A 55 16.37 -2.54 4.20
C ARG A 55 15.90 -3.43 3.07
N VAL A 56 15.76 -2.85 1.89
CA VAL A 56 15.70 -3.59 0.63
C VAL A 56 17.12 -3.60 0.04
N TYR A 57 17.67 -4.80 -0.16
CA TYR A 57 19.07 -4.99 -0.56
C TYR A 57 19.31 -4.74 -2.06
N PRO A 58 18.56 -5.37 -2.99
CA PRO A 58 18.76 -5.12 -4.42
C PRO A 58 18.17 -3.76 -4.82
N GLN A 59 18.91 -3.01 -5.62
CA GLN A 59 18.43 -1.82 -6.30
C GLN A 59 18.14 -2.13 -7.77
N LEU A 60 16.90 -1.88 -8.18
CA LEU A 60 16.48 -2.08 -9.58
C LEU A 60 17.06 -0.98 -10.48
N PHE A 61 17.02 0.28 -10.01
CA PHE A 61 17.57 1.44 -10.70
C PHE A 61 18.65 2.11 -9.82
N PRO A 62 19.76 2.58 -10.41
CA PRO A 62 20.78 3.32 -9.67
C PRO A 62 20.19 4.64 -9.15
N ASN A 63 20.63 5.08 -7.97
CA ASN A 63 20.24 6.35 -7.32
C ASN A 63 18.74 6.51 -7.03
N MET A 64 17.98 5.43 -7.01
CA MET A 64 16.57 5.44 -6.61
C MET A 64 16.36 4.77 -5.25
N ILE A 65 15.21 5.07 -4.63
CA ILE A 65 14.76 4.41 -3.40
C ILE A 65 14.57 2.91 -3.69
N SER A 66 15.20 2.04 -2.91
CA SER A 66 15.18 0.59 -3.13
C SER A 66 13.77 -0.01 -3.03
N GLU A 67 12.88 0.64 -2.30
CA GLU A 67 11.48 0.26 -2.09
C GLU A 67 10.56 0.60 -3.29
N LEU A 68 11.03 1.35 -4.28
CA LEU A 68 10.24 1.81 -5.42
C LEU A 68 9.47 0.69 -6.16
N PRO A 69 10.05 -0.50 -6.41
CA PRO A 69 9.33 -1.61 -7.04
C PRO A 69 8.07 -2.03 -6.26
N PHE A 70 8.11 -1.97 -4.93
CA PHE A 70 6.96 -2.26 -4.08
C PHE A 70 5.93 -1.14 -4.13
N ILE A 71 6.38 0.13 -4.15
CA ILE A 71 5.50 1.29 -4.20
C ILE A 71 4.70 1.33 -5.52
N ILE A 72 5.39 1.20 -6.65
CA ILE A 72 4.77 1.28 -7.99
C ILE A 72 3.96 0.02 -8.33
N GLY A 73 4.37 -1.15 -7.86
CA GLY A 73 3.67 -2.40 -8.13
C GLY A 73 2.56 -2.67 -7.10
N PRO A 74 2.84 -3.49 -6.09
CA PRO A 74 1.82 -4.01 -5.19
C PRO A 74 1.13 -2.94 -4.34
N PHE A 75 1.82 -1.90 -3.88
CA PHE A 75 1.16 -0.84 -3.10
C PHE A 75 0.18 -0.05 -3.97
N TYR A 76 0.59 0.40 -5.15
CA TYR A 76 -0.29 1.15 -6.04
C TYR A 76 -1.49 0.30 -6.50
N VAL A 77 -1.25 -0.86 -7.09
CA VAL A 77 -2.34 -1.69 -7.60
C VAL A 77 -3.22 -2.23 -6.46
N GLY A 78 -2.60 -2.62 -5.34
CA GLY A 78 -3.28 -3.11 -4.15
C GLY A 78 -4.19 -2.07 -3.50
N ALA A 79 -3.73 -0.82 -3.38
CA ALA A 79 -4.55 0.27 -2.84
C ALA A 79 -5.85 0.46 -3.64
N ILE A 80 -5.76 0.42 -4.97
CA ILE A 80 -6.95 0.55 -5.83
C ILE A 80 -7.90 -0.63 -5.62
N TRP A 81 -7.39 -1.87 -5.53
CA TRP A 81 -8.22 -3.06 -5.26
C TRP A 81 -8.91 -2.99 -3.90
N ILE A 82 -8.17 -2.65 -2.85
CA ILE A 82 -8.70 -2.53 -1.49
C ILE A 82 -9.84 -1.51 -1.48
N LEU A 83 -9.60 -0.31 -2.03
CA LEU A 83 -10.62 0.74 -2.10
C LEU A 83 -11.80 0.31 -2.98
N LYS A 84 -11.57 -0.32 -4.14
CA LYS A 84 -12.66 -0.81 -5.01
C LYS A 84 -13.62 -1.74 -4.27
N PHE A 85 -13.12 -2.63 -3.42
CA PHE A 85 -13.96 -3.61 -2.73
C PHE A 85 -14.60 -3.10 -1.44
N THR A 86 -14.01 -2.09 -0.80
CA THR A 86 -14.37 -1.75 0.59
C THR A 86 -14.73 -0.29 0.81
N TYR A 87 -14.43 0.59 -0.15
CA TYR A 87 -14.66 2.02 0.03
C TYR A 87 -16.16 2.34 0.23
N GLY A 88 -16.44 3.20 1.21
CA GLY A 88 -17.79 3.52 1.66
C GLY A 88 -18.28 2.68 2.85
N LYS A 89 -17.58 1.58 3.18
CA LYS A 89 -17.88 0.69 4.31
C LYS A 89 -16.67 0.61 5.24
N PHE A 90 -16.59 1.52 6.21
CA PHE A 90 -15.37 1.75 6.98
C PHE A 90 -14.88 0.49 7.71
N LEU A 91 -15.78 -0.27 8.35
CA LEU A 91 -15.39 -1.50 9.05
C LEU A 91 -14.83 -2.56 8.10
N ARG A 92 -15.47 -2.76 6.94
CA ARG A 92 -14.97 -3.72 5.91
C ARG A 92 -13.60 -3.31 5.39
N TYR A 93 -13.41 -2.01 5.17
CA TYR A 93 -12.13 -1.45 4.78
C TYR A 93 -11.07 -1.73 5.83
N THR A 94 -11.32 -1.39 7.09
CA THR A 94 -10.35 -1.54 8.18
C THR A 94 -9.96 -3.00 8.39
N LEU A 95 -10.92 -3.93 8.40
CA LEU A 95 -10.64 -5.35 8.58
C LEU A 95 -9.83 -5.92 7.41
N LEU A 96 -10.19 -5.58 6.17
CA LEU A 96 -9.46 -6.06 5.00
C LEU A 96 -8.05 -5.48 4.96
N ASN A 97 -7.87 -4.19 5.24
CA ASN A 97 -6.54 -3.57 5.27
C ASN A 97 -5.67 -4.15 6.39
N LEU A 98 -6.22 -4.31 7.60
CA LEU A 98 -5.49 -4.93 8.70
C LEU A 98 -5.03 -6.36 8.34
N GLY A 99 -5.89 -7.12 7.65
CA GLY A 99 -5.53 -8.43 7.11
C GLY A 99 -4.37 -8.38 6.10
N VAL A 100 -4.42 -7.43 5.16
CA VAL A 100 -3.36 -7.20 4.15
C VAL A 100 -2.05 -6.78 4.82
N ASP A 101 -2.09 -5.86 5.78
CA ASP A 101 -0.90 -5.39 6.52
C ASP A 101 -0.29 -6.52 7.37
N THR A 102 -1.15 -7.35 7.97
CA THR A 102 -0.73 -8.52 8.74
C THR A 102 -0.05 -9.53 7.83
N PHE A 103 -0.65 -9.83 6.67
CA PHE A 103 -0.03 -10.66 5.63
C PHE A 103 1.32 -10.07 5.19
N HIS A 104 1.37 -8.75 4.95
CA HIS A 104 2.60 -8.07 4.51
C HIS A 104 3.74 -8.25 5.53
N ILE A 105 3.48 -7.96 6.80
CA ILE A 105 4.51 -7.98 7.85
C ILE A 105 4.92 -9.41 8.24
N TYR A 106 3.96 -10.30 8.47
CA TYR A 106 4.25 -11.59 9.09
C TYR A 106 4.53 -12.70 8.08
N ILE A 107 4.05 -12.56 6.84
CA ILE A 107 4.22 -13.59 5.79
C ILE A 107 5.13 -13.06 4.69
N PHE A 108 4.74 -11.98 4.02
CA PHE A 108 5.45 -11.49 2.85
C PHE A 108 6.86 -10.98 3.18
N ALA A 109 7.03 -10.17 4.22
CA ALA A 109 8.34 -9.66 4.63
C ALA A 109 9.28 -10.79 5.12
N VAL A 110 8.73 -11.81 5.79
CA VAL A 110 9.51 -13.00 6.18
C VAL A 110 9.98 -13.77 4.95
N TRP A 111 9.12 -13.92 3.94
CA TRP A 111 9.47 -14.54 2.67
C TRP A 111 10.54 -13.75 1.91
N LEU A 112 10.41 -12.42 1.83
CA LEU A 112 11.43 -11.54 1.22
C LEU A 112 12.79 -11.64 1.92
N ARG A 113 12.79 -11.80 3.26
CA ARG A 113 14.01 -11.99 4.03
C ARG A 113 14.71 -13.30 3.69
N ARG A 114 13.95 -14.40 3.55
CA ARG A 114 14.50 -15.70 3.15
C ARG A 114 15.15 -15.68 1.76
N MET A 115 14.62 -14.86 0.85
CA MET A 115 15.22 -14.65 -0.47
C MET A 115 16.36 -13.62 -0.49
N GLY A 116 16.66 -12.98 0.64
CA GLY A 116 17.67 -11.92 0.73
C GLY A 116 17.31 -10.67 -0.08
N ILE A 117 16.02 -10.38 -0.24
CA ILE A 117 15.50 -9.19 -0.96
C ILE A 117 15.26 -8.04 0.03
N ALA A 118 14.56 -8.29 1.13
CA ALA A 118 14.26 -7.27 2.12
C ALA A 118 14.23 -7.84 3.53
N SER A 119 14.62 -7.07 4.54
CA SER A 119 14.49 -7.46 5.94
C SER A 119 14.11 -6.28 6.81
N LEU A 120 13.22 -6.51 7.78
CA LEU A 120 13.10 -5.67 8.96
C LEU A 120 14.39 -5.81 9.78
N ILE A 121 14.96 -4.70 10.26
CA ILE A 121 16.22 -4.68 11.02
C ILE A 121 15.95 -4.20 12.44
N ARG A 122 15.53 -2.93 12.61
CA ARG A 122 15.29 -2.33 13.93
C ARG A 122 13.81 -2.19 14.29
N LEU A 123 12.93 -2.27 13.29
CA LEU A 123 11.50 -2.14 13.51
C LEU A 123 10.89 -3.50 13.84
N LYS A 124 10.22 -3.61 14.99
CA LYS A 124 9.52 -4.84 15.39
C LYS A 124 8.27 -5.04 14.53
N ASN A 125 7.86 -6.29 14.34
CA ASN A 125 6.71 -6.63 13.48
C ASN A 125 5.43 -5.85 13.88
N TYR A 126 5.10 -5.78 15.17
CA TYR A 126 3.90 -5.03 15.62
C TYR A 126 4.01 -3.52 15.36
N GLN A 127 5.22 -2.94 15.39
CA GLN A 127 5.44 -1.53 15.05
C GLN A 127 5.27 -1.30 13.55
N GLY A 128 5.74 -2.24 12.73
CA GLY A 128 5.48 -2.25 11.29
C GLY A 128 4.00 -2.36 10.97
N LEU A 129 3.29 -3.29 11.63
CA LEU A 129 1.85 -3.44 11.48
C LEU A 129 1.11 -2.15 11.83
N LEU A 130 1.43 -1.54 12.98
CA LEU A 130 0.85 -0.26 13.38
C LEU A 130 1.13 0.85 12.36
N LEU A 131 2.36 0.94 11.85
CA LEU A 131 2.76 1.93 10.84
C LEU A 131 1.92 1.78 9.56
N PHE A 132 1.77 0.57 9.04
CA PHE A 132 0.97 0.32 7.84
C PHE A 132 -0.53 0.51 8.08
N SER A 133 -1.04 0.16 9.27
CA SER A 133 -2.44 0.44 9.62
C SER A 133 -2.74 1.94 9.73
N VAL A 134 -1.79 2.74 10.23
CA VAL A 134 -1.89 4.22 10.18
C VAL A 134 -1.94 4.70 8.73
N ASN A 135 -1.10 4.15 7.84
CA ASN A 135 -1.15 4.45 6.41
C ASN A 135 -2.51 4.10 5.80
N ALA A 136 -3.11 2.97 6.18
CA ALA A 136 -4.45 2.62 5.76
C ALA A 136 -5.49 3.66 6.19
N PHE A 137 -5.44 4.18 7.42
CA PHE A 137 -6.35 5.24 7.83
C PHE A 137 -6.14 6.54 7.04
N ILE A 138 -4.88 6.92 6.79
CA ILE A 138 -4.54 8.08 5.95
C ILE A 138 -5.10 7.90 4.54
N MET A 139 -4.94 6.72 3.94
CA MET A 139 -5.44 6.40 2.61
C MET A 139 -6.97 6.54 2.52
N TYR A 140 -7.72 5.98 3.47
CA TYR A 140 -9.19 6.09 3.48
C TYR A 140 -9.66 7.52 3.69
N GLY A 141 -9.02 8.23 4.63
CA GLY A 141 -9.30 9.63 4.92
C GLY A 141 -9.10 10.49 3.68
N PHE A 142 -7.99 10.32 2.99
CA PHE A 142 -7.68 11.06 1.76
C PHE A 142 -8.67 10.77 0.63
N GLN A 143 -9.04 9.49 0.40
CA GLN A 143 -10.08 9.17 -0.59
C GLN A 143 -11.39 9.87 -0.25
N ARG A 144 -11.78 9.90 1.03
CA ARG A 144 -13.01 10.56 1.46
C ARG A 144 -12.98 12.07 1.21
N LEU A 145 -11.82 12.70 1.33
CA LEU A 145 -11.66 14.13 1.00
C LEU A 145 -11.79 14.37 -0.50
N ILE A 146 -11.19 13.53 -1.34
CA ILE A 146 -11.31 13.62 -2.80
C ILE A 146 -12.76 13.43 -3.23
N ASP A 147 -13.41 12.38 -2.75
CA ASP A 147 -14.77 12.05 -3.13
C ASP A 147 -15.75 13.16 -2.73
N LYS A 148 -15.59 13.78 -1.55
CA LYS A 148 -16.42 14.91 -1.15
C LYS A 148 -16.31 16.12 -2.08
N LYS A 149 -15.11 16.38 -2.63
CA LYS A 149 -14.88 17.48 -3.57
C LYS A 149 -15.42 17.18 -4.96
N VAL A 150 -15.29 15.93 -5.41
CA VAL A 150 -15.68 15.51 -6.77
C VAL A 150 -17.17 15.17 -6.85
N ASN A 151 -17.75 14.59 -5.81
CA ASN A 151 -19.15 14.17 -5.71
C ASN A 151 -19.72 14.58 -4.34
N PRO A 152 -20.23 15.81 -4.19
CA PRO A 152 -20.84 16.24 -2.93
C PRO A 152 -22.10 15.41 -2.63
N GLU A 153 -21.99 14.40 -1.75
CA GLU A 153 -23.15 13.66 -1.26
C GLU A 153 -23.99 14.50 -0.29
N LYS A 154 -25.32 14.45 -0.42
CA LYS A 154 -26.26 14.92 0.62
C LYS A 154 -25.99 14.19 1.95
N PRO A 155 -26.04 14.86 3.10
CA PRO A 155 -25.61 14.29 4.38
C PRO A 155 -26.48 13.11 4.79
N LYS A 156 -25.91 11.89 4.80
CA LYS A 156 -26.46 10.75 5.55
C LYS A 156 -25.82 10.68 6.94
N SER A 157 -26.64 10.32 7.93
CA SER A 157 -26.27 10.14 9.34
C SER A 157 -24.93 9.40 9.50
N LEU A 158 -24.03 9.98 10.30
CA LEU A 158 -22.68 9.50 10.57
C LEU A 158 -22.66 8.06 11.11
N ILE A 159 -23.62 7.72 11.96
CA ILE A 159 -23.76 6.41 12.61
C ILE A 159 -24.08 5.33 11.57
N LYS A 160 -25.02 5.62 10.66
CA LYS A 160 -25.44 4.67 9.62
C LYS A 160 -24.34 4.37 8.60
N ARG A 161 -23.33 5.24 8.49
CA ARG A 161 -22.13 5.05 7.63
C ARG A 161 -20.99 4.30 8.30
N ILE A 162 -20.88 4.36 9.62
CA ILE A 162 -19.84 3.62 10.38
C ILE A 162 -20.24 2.16 10.52
N LEU A 163 -21.54 1.88 10.73
CA LEU A 163 -22.05 0.54 11.01
C LEU A 163 -22.42 -0.29 9.76
N SER A 164 -22.36 0.27 8.53
CA SER A 164 -22.66 -0.42 7.27
C SER A 164 -21.42 -0.97 6.56
#